data_AF-H1S3K1-F1
#
_entry.id   AF-H1S3K1-F1
#
_cell.length_a   1.000
_cell.length_b   1.000
_cell.length_c   1.000
_cell.angle_alpha   90.00
_cell.angle_beta   90.00
_cell.angle_gamma   90.00
#
_symmetry.space_group_name_H-M   'P 1'
#
loop_
_entity.id
_entity.type
_entity.pdbx_description
1 polymer ?
#
loop_
_entity_poly.entity_id
_entity_poly.type
_entity_poly.pdbx_seq_one_letter_code
_entity_poly.pdbx_strand_id
1 'polypeptide(L)'
;MKRVRSRRLHGFTLIELVVVMAIIGLLLTIALPRYLRSIDRGKEQVQRQNLAVMRDAIDKYFGDNGEYPENLDELVLKHYLRSVPQDPVTGGTSWTVIASPDADKAGVYDVAPASEAAAVPAAAVAPEK
;
A
#
# COMPACT_ATOMS: atom_id res chain seq x y z
N MET A 1 -59.87 -41.88 -16.83
CA MET A 1 -58.84 -41.03 -17.50
C MET A 1 -58.50 -39.86 -16.59
N LYS A 2 -57.32 -39.84 -15.95
CA LYS A 2 -56.90 -38.75 -15.05
C LYS A 2 -56.35 -37.59 -15.88
N ARG A 3 -57.04 -36.43 -15.86
CA ARG A 3 -56.53 -35.19 -16.50
C ARG A 3 -55.36 -34.66 -15.68
N VAL A 4 -54.17 -34.64 -16.28
CA VAL A 4 -53.00 -33.96 -15.71
C VAL A 4 -53.24 -32.46 -15.80
N ARG A 5 -53.46 -31.79 -14.66
CA ARG A 5 -53.50 -30.32 -14.61
C ARG A 5 -52.07 -29.79 -14.78
N SER A 6 -51.76 -29.24 -15.94
CA SER A 6 -50.56 -28.44 -16.14
C SER A 6 -50.61 -27.22 -15.22
N ARG A 7 -49.63 -27.10 -14.31
CA ARG A 7 -49.48 -25.90 -13.48
C ARG A 7 -48.97 -24.79 -14.39
N ARG A 8 -49.72 -23.70 -14.52
CA ARG A 8 -49.23 -22.50 -15.21
C ARG A 8 -47.99 -22.00 -14.46
N LEU A 9 -46.85 -22.01 -15.12
CA LEU A 9 -45.66 -21.31 -14.65
C LEU A 9 -45.95 -19.82 -14.79
N HIS A 10 -46.02 -19.11 -13.66
CA HIS A 10 -46.09 -17.66 -13.66
C HIS A 10 -44.69 -17.14 -14.05
N GLY A 11 -44.60 -16.38 -15.14
CA GLY A 11 -43.35 -15.77 -15.59
C GLY A 11 -43.05 -14.48 -14.85
N PHE A 12 -41.76 -14.12 -14.77
CA PHE A 12 -41.30 -12.84 -14.25
C PHE A 12 -41.81 -11.69 -15.13
N THR A 13 -42.23 -10.60 -14.51
CA THR A 13 -42.62 -9.37 -15.21
C THR A 13 -41.41 -8.47 -15.45
N LEU A 14 -41.44 -7.65 -16.51
CA LEU A 14 -40.41 -6.63 -16.74
C LEU A 14 -40.30 -5.64 -15.57
N ILE A 15 -41.43 -5.30 -14.94
CA ILE A 15 -41.47 -4.36 -13.83
C ILE A 15 -40.75 -4.92 -12.59
N GLU A 16 -40.85 -6.22 -12.30
CA GLU A 16 -40.09 -6.85 -11.20
C GLU A 16 -38.58 -6.75 -11.43
N LEU A 17 -38.11 -6.97 -12.66
CA LEU A 17 -36.68 -6.82 -12.99
C LEU A 17 -36.20 -5.38 -12.80
N VAL A 18 -37.01 -4.39 -13.22
CA VAL A 18 -36.67 -2.97 -13.06
C VAL A 18 -36.57 -2.58 -11.58
N VAL A 19 -37.50 -3.04 -10.74
CA VAL A 19 -37.44 -2.78 -9.29
C VAL A 19 -36.21 -3.42 -8.66
N VAL A 20 -35.86 -4.65 -9.04
CA VAL A 20 -34.65 -5.34 -8.54
C VAL A 20 -33.39 -4.57 -8.93
N MET A 21 -33.28 -4.14 -10.19
CA MET A 21 -32.14 -3.34 -10.65
C MET A 21 -32.05 -1.99 -9.93
N ALA A 22 -33.19 -1.34 -9.67
CA ALA A 22 -33.23 -0.10 -8.89
C ALA A 22 -32.69 -0.30 -7.46
N ILE A 23 -33.07 -1.39 -6.79
CA ILE A 23 -32.58 -1.73 -5.45
C ILE A 23 -31.07 -2.04 -5.49
N ILE A 24 -30.60 -2.82 -6.47
CA ILE A 24 -29.16 -3.11 -6.63
C ILE A 24 -28.36 -1.82 -6.85
N GLY A 25 -28.84 -0.95 -7.73
CA GLY A 25 -28.22 0.35 -7.98
C GLY A 25 -28.10 1.19 -6.71
N LEU A 26 -29.19 1.28 -5.92
CA LEU A 26 -29.19 1.97 -4.64
C LEU A 26 -28.16 1.40 -3.66
N LEU A 27 -28.10 0.07 -3.52
CA LEU A 27 -27.13 -0.58 -2.63
C LEU A 27 -25.68 -0.35 -3.06
N LEU A 28 -25.40 -0.37 -4.37
CA LEU A 28 -24.05 -0.15 -4.90
C LEU A 28 -23.51 1.24 -4.57
N THR A 29 -24.37 2.27 -4.52
CA THR A 29 -23.93 3.63 -4.15
C THR A 29 -23.29 3.70 -2.76
N ILE A 30 -23.72 2.85 -1.84
CA ILE A 30 -23.21 2.80 -0.45
C ILE A 30 -22.09 1.76 -0.34
N ALA A 31 -22.25 0.61 -1.01
CA ALA A 31 -21.31 -0.50 -0.91
C ALA A 31 -19.95 -0.19 -1.55
N LEU A 32 -19.94 0.41 -2.75
CA LEU A 32 -18.72 0.65 -3.52
C LEU A 32 -17.70 1.57 -2.82
N PRO A 33 -18.05 2.78 -2.34
CA PRO A 33 -17.08 3.65 -1.67
C PRO A 33 -16.56 3.04 -0.36
N ARG A 34 -17.37 2.22 0.33
CA ARG A 34 -16.93 1.50 1.52
C ARG A 34 -15.90 0.42 1.17
N TYR A 35 -16.11 -0.31 0.08
CA TYR A 35 -15.19 -1.32 -0.39
C TYR A 35 -13.84 -0.72 -0.80
N LEU A 36 -13.85 0.37 -1.58
CA LEU A 36 -12.62 1.07 -2.00
C LEU A 36 -11.81 1.55 -0.79
N ARG A 37 -12.45 2.20 0.19
CA ARG A 37 -11.79 2.60 1.45
C ARG A 37 -11.18 1.43 2.22
N SER A 38 -11.78 0.24 2.14
CA SER A 38 -11.23 -0.95 2.79
C SER A 38 -9.95 -1.42 2.12
N ILE A 39 -9.88 -1.35 0.78
CA ILE A 39 -8.67 -1.64 0.02
C ILE A 39 -7.59 -0.63 0.36
N ASP A 40 -7.90 0.66 0.38
CA ASP A 40 -6.93 1.71 0.67
C ASP A 40 -6.31 1.55 2.06
N ARG A 41 -7.13 1.22 3.08
CA ARG A 41 -6.63 0.90 4.43
C ARG A 41 -5.71 -0.32 4.42
N GLY A 42 -6.04 -1.35 3.65
CA GLY A 42 -5.19 -2.53 3.50
C GLY A 42 -3.83 -2.19 2.88
N LYS A 43 -3.82 -1.35 1.84
CA LYS A 43 -2.59 -0.84 1.22
C LYS A 43 -1.75 -0.05 2.22
N GLU A 44 -2.37 0.84 2.99
CA GLU A 44 -1.69 1.63 4.01
C GLU A 44 -1.07 0.75 5.11
N GLN A 45 -1.78 -0.30 5.55
CA GLN A 45 -1.25 -1.27 6.51
C GLN A 45 -0.02 -2.01 5.97
N VAL A 46 -0.08 -2.47 4.72
CA VAL A 46 1.05 -3.13 4.06
C VAL A 46 2.23 -2.16 3.87
N GLN A 47 1.96 -0.89 3.51
CA GLN A 47 2.99 0.13 3.36
C GLN A 47 3.72 0.37 4.69
N ARG A 48 2.99 0.52 5.80
CA ARG A 48 3.56 0.68 7.14
C ARG A 48 4.39 -0.54 7.56
N GLN A 49 3.92 -1.75 7.26
CA GLN A 49 4.66 -2.97 7.53
C GLN A 49 5.96 -3.05 6.73
N ASN A 50 5.92 -2.68 5.44
CA ASN A 50 7.09 -2.66 4.57
C ASN A 50 8.14 -1.65 5.08
N LEU A 51 7.71 -0.46 5.50
CA LEU A 51 8.58 0.54 6.12
C LEU A 51 9.25 0.01 7.39
N ALA A 52 8.49 -0.63 8.28
CA ALA A 52 9.04 -1.24 9.49
C ALA A 52 10.10 -2.31 9.17
N VAL A 53 9.83 -3.19 8.21
CA VAL A 53 10.79 -4.23 7.81
C VAL A 53 12.07 -3.64 7.21
N MET A 54 11.96 -2.57 6.42
CA MET A 54 13.15 -1.90 5.86
C MET A 54 13.96 -1.17 6.92
N ARG A 55 13.31 -0.47 7.86
CA ARG A 55 13.97 0.18 9.00
C ARG A 55 14.71 -0.82 9.87
N ASP A 56 14.05 -1.93 10.22
CA ASP A 56 14.68 -3.03 10.96
C ASP A 56 15.90 -3.61 10.22
N ALA A 57 15.87 -3.65 8.88
CA ALA A 57 16.99 -4.11 8.07
C ALA A 57 18.16 -3.12 8.06
N ILE A 58 17.87 -1.81 7.97
CA ILE A 58 18.86 -0.74 8.08
C ILE A 58 19.53 -0.78 9.46
N ASP A 59 18.75 -0.88 10.53
CA ASP A 59 19.27 -0.93 11.90
C ASP A 59 20.17 -2.15 12.12
N LYS A 60 19.81 -3.31 11.57
CA LYS A 60 20.65 -4.51 11.60
C LYS A 60 21.94 -4.34 10.83
N TYR A 61 21.88 -3.76 9.63
CA TYR A 61 23.06 -3.46 8.83
C TYR A 61 24.02 -2.54 9.57
N PHE A 62 23.50 -1.48 10.19
CA PHE A 62 24.26 -0.56 11.01
C PHE A 62 24.86 -1.25 12.25
N GLY A 63 24.10 -2.12 12.91
CA GLY A 63 24.57 -2.90 14.06
C GLY A 63 25.74 -3.84 13.74
N ASP A 64 25.78 -4.39 12.53
CA ASP A 64 26.82 -5.34 12.11
C ASP A 64 28.05 -4.65 11.52
N ASN A 65 27.86 -3.58 10.73
CA ASN A 65 28.94 -2.93 9.98
C ASN A 65 29.43 -1.61 10.59
N GLY A 66 28.64 -1.00 11.48
CA GLY A 66 28.93 0.31 12.08
C GLY A 66 28.68 1.51 11.14
N GLU A 67 28.21 1.27 9.92
CA GLU A 67 27.94 2.24 8.87
C GLU A 67 26.53 2.02 8.29
N TYR A 68 25.90 3.07 7.77
CA TYR A 68 24.62 2.96 7.08
C TYR A 68 24.82 2.48 5.64
N PRO A 69 23.86 1.75 5.05
CA PRO A 69 24.00 1.31 3.67
C PRO A 69 23.95 2.52 2.71
N GLU A 70 24.67 2.48 1.60
CA GLU A 70 24.66 3.59 0.61
C GLU A 70 23.33 3.66 -0.13
N ASN A 71 22.66 2.52 -0.32
CA ASN A 71 21.39 2.38 -1.00
C ASN A 71 20.60 1.16 -0.49
N LEU A 72 19.30 1.09 -0.79
CA LEU A 72 18.46 -0.05 -0.38
C LEU A 72 18.86 -1.38 -1.06
N ASP A 73 19.51 -1.33 -2.23
CA ASP A 73 19.92 -2.52 -2.95
C ASP A 73 21.05 -3.26 -2.22
N GLU A 74 21.90 -2.53 -1.49
CA GLU A 74 22.94 -3.10 -0.63
C GLU A 74 22.36 -4.03 0.45
N LEU A 75 21.21 -3.67 1.03
CA LEU A 75 20.50 -4.53 1.98
C LEU A 75 20.06 -5.85 1.36
N VAL A 76 19.76 -5.87 0.07
CA VAL A 76 19.42 -7.10 -0.67
C VAL A 76 20.66 -7.92 -0.96
N LEU A 77 21.73 -7.27 -1.45
CA LEU A 77 23.01 -7.91 -1.75
C LEU A 77 23.64 -8.58 -0.52
N LYS A 78 23.51 -7.94 0.64
CA LYS A 78 24.04 -8.41 1.92
C LYS A 78 23.04 -9.29 2.69
N HIS A 79 21.92 -9.66 2.06
CA HIS A 79 20.90 -10.57 2.59
C HIS A 79 20.15 -10.09 3.85
N TYR A 80 20.16 -8.80 4.18
CA TYR A 80 19.29 -8.22 5.20
C TYR A 80 17.84 -8.13 4.73
N LEU A 81 17.63 -7.96 3.43
CA LEU A 81 16.35 -8.04 2.74
C LEU A 81 16.38 -9.14 1.67
N ARG A 82 15.27 -9.85 1.48
CA ARG A 82 15.13 -10.79 0.34
C ARG A 82 14.93 -10.06 -0.99
N SER A 83 14.26 -8.91 -0.93
CA SER A 83 14.00 -7.99 -2.03
C SER A 83 13.47 -6.69 -1.43
N VAL A 84 13.71 -5.55 -2.08
CA VAL A 84 13.08 -4.28 -1.68
C VAL A 84 11.56 -4.40 -1.87
N PRO A 85 10.74 -4.24 -0.80
CA PRO A 85 9.29 -4.28 -0.93
C PRO A 85 8.78 -3.17 -1.85
N GLN A 86 7.73 -3.43 -2.63
CA GLN A 86 7.09 -2.40 -3.47
C GLN A 86 6.09 -1.55 -2.65
N ASP A 87 5.88 -0.29 -3.05
CA ASP A 87 4.88 0.58 -2.44
C ASP A 87 3.47 0.23 -2.95
N PRO A 88 2.56 -0.29 -2.09
CA PRO A 88 1.21 -0.70 -2.50
C PRO A 88 0.27 0.48 -2.80
N VAL A 89 0.63 1.71 -2.40
CA VAL A 89 -0.19 2.92 -2.58
C VAL A 89 0.11 3.58 -3.92
N THR A 90 1.40 3.78 -4.23
CA THR A 90 1.83 4.47 -5.45
C THR A 90 2.07 3.50 -6.62
N GLY A 91 2.18 2.20 -6.36
CA GLY A 91 2.37 1.17 -7.39
C GLY A 91 3.77 1.15 -8.04
N GLY A 92 4.72 1.90 -7.48
CA GLY A 92 6.11 1.98 -7.95
C GLY A 92 7.13 1.57 -6.87
N THR A 93 8.40 1.50 -7.24
CA THR A 93 9.53 1.10 -6.36
C THR A 93 10.19 2.28 -5.63
N SER A 94 9.61 3.48 -5.72
CA SER A 94 10.27 4.71 -5.30
C SER A 94 10.00 5.03 -3.84
N TRP A 95 10.74 4.41 -2.92
CA TRP A 95 10.81 4.90 -1.55
C TRP A 95 11.64 6.17 -1.48
N THR A 96 11.25 7.11 -0.63
CA THR A 96 12.06 8.30 -0.36
C THR A 96 13.14 7.92 0.64
N VAL A 97 14.39 8.02 0.23
CA VAL A 97 15.55 7.69 1.04
C VAL A 97 15.97 8.93 1.82
N ILE A 98 16.04 8.82 3.15
CA ILE A 98 16.46 9.89 4.05
C ILE A 98 17.89 9.59 4.48
N ALA A 99 18.80 10.50 4.13
CA ALA A 99 20.20 10.41 4.52
C ALA A 99 20.35 10.69 6.02
N SER A 100 21.35 10.05 6.63
CA SER A 100 21.74 10.29 8.02
C SER A 100 22.07 11.77 8.26
N PRO A 101 21.56 12.38 9.35
CA PRO A 101 21.90 13.75 9.74
C PRO A 101 23.31 13.88 10.33
N ASP A 102 23.95 12.76 10.67
CA ASP A 102 25.30 12.74 11.24
C ASP A 102 26.34 12.86 10.12
N ALA A 103 27.15 13.93 10.16
CA ALA A 103 28.22 14.18 9.20
C ALA A 103 29.29 13.05 9.17
N ASP A 104 29.41 12.30 10.27
CA ASP A 104 30.40 11.22 10.41
C ASP A 104 29.87 9.85 9.93
N LYS A 105 28.56 9.73 9.65
CA LYS A 105 27.90 8.48 9.24
C LYS A 105 27.05 8.71 8.01
N ALA A 106 27.69 8.71 6.84
CA ALA A 106 26.99 8.79 5.56
C ALA A 106 26.18 7.50 5.29
N GLY A 107 25.02 7.65 4.64
CA GLY A 107 24.19 6.53 4.19
C GLY A 107 22.69 6.69 4.47
N VAL A 108 21.92 5.69 4.08
CA VAL A 108 20.47 5.62 4.26
C VAL A 108 20.14 5.36 5.73
N TYR A 109 19.62 6.38 6.39
CA TYR A 109 19.19 6.31 7.79
C TYR A 109 17.73 5.88 7.90
N ASP A 110 16.86 6.47 7.07
CA ASP A 110 15.43 6.16 7.11
C ASP A 110 14.82 6.12 5.70
N VAL A 111 13.64 5.51 5.60
CA VAL A 111 12.83 5.40 4.41
C VAL A 111 11.43 5.93 4.69
N ALA A 112 10.90 6.71 3.76
CA ALA A 112 9.56 7.29 3.83
C ALA A 112 8.74 6.96 2.56
N PRO A 113 7.39 7.02 2.64
CA PRO A 113 6.53 6.87 1.47
C PRO A 113 6.94 7.83 0.34
N ALA A 114 6.77 7.39 -0.91
CA ALA A 114 6.98 8.22 -2.10
C ALA A 114 6.16 9.53 -2.04
N SER A 115 4.94 9.43 -1.52
CA SER A 115 4.00 10.54 -1.38
C SER A 115 4.45 11.61 -0.38
N GLU A 116 5.38 11.28 0.52
CA GLU A 116 5.84 12.16 1.60
C GLU A 116 7.12 12.96 1.22
N ALA A 117 7.69 12.70 0.03
CA ALA A 117 8.83 13.47 -0.51
C ALA A 117 8.55 14.98 -0.67
N ALA A 118 7.28 15.41 -0.64
CA ALA A 118 6.90 16.83 -0.67
C ALA A 118 6.96 17.51 0.72
N ALA A 119 7.17 16.77 1.81
CA ALA A 119 6.99 17.29 3.18
C ALA A 119 8.28 17.42 4.01
N VAL A 120 9.45 16.99 3.52
CA VAL A 120 10.73 17.28 4.20
C VAL A 120 11.32 18.57 3.60
N PRO A 121 11.22 19.73 4.27
CA PRO A 121 11.92 20.91 3.80
C PRO A 121 13.41 20.63 3.79
N ALA A 122 14.06 20.89 2.66
CA ALA A 122 15.52 20.89 2.46
C ALA A 122 16.28 21.91 3.35
N ALA A 123 15.70 22.34 4.46
CA ALA A 123 16.20 23.40 5.34
C ALA A 123 17.24 22.91 6.38
N ALA A 124 17.66 21.65 6.34
CA ALA A 124 18.76 21.13 7.17
C ALA A 124 20.08 20.93 6.39
N VAL A 125 20.14 21.28 5.10
CA VAL A 125 21.39 21.30 4.34
C VAL A 125 21.98 22.71 4.39
N ALA A 126 22.67 23.00 5.50
CA ALA A 126 23.69 24.05 5.54
C ALA A 126 24.83 23.59 6.46
N PRO A 127 25.96 23.12 5.92
CA PRO A 127 27.21 23.18 6.66
C PRO A 127 27.70 24.64 6.63
N GLU A 128 27.63 25.33 7.77
CA GLU A 128 28.43 26.53 7.99
C GLU A 128 29.89 26.10 8.15
N LYS A 129 30.66 26.18 7.05
CA LYS A 129 32.04 26.70 7.03
C LYS A 129 32.49 27.06 5.62
#